data_AF-A0A4P6HBK1-F1
#
_entry.id   AF-A0A4P6HBK1-F1
#
_cell.length_a   1.000
_cell.length_b   1.000
_cell.length_c   1.000
_cell.angle_alpha   90.00
_cell.angle_beta   90.00
_cell.angle_gamma   90.00
#
_symmetry.space_group_name_H-M   'P 1'
#
loop_
_entity.id
_entity.type
_entity.pdbx_description
1 polymer ?
#
loop_
_entity_poly.entity_id
_entity_poly.type
_entity_poly.pdbx_seq_one_letter_code
_entity_poly.pdbx_strand_id
1 'polypeptide(L)'
;MTQEELDALSAAMASVVKEHVDTATRPLLERIASLEAREPVSGTSVTSAIIDRAGNLVLTMSDGSTKDLGPVVGKDGEPGKDGSDGLAFEDMTEELEDDGRTIIRRYSRGDQVKEFRHQVSVVLDRGVYKDGREYERGDGVTWGGSFWIAQQKTTEKPDGGDCWRLAVKRGKDGKSAPVTAPVANGPIRVGNPAKEA
;
A
#
# COMPACT_ATOMS: atom_id res chain seq x y z
N MET A 1 87.82 -5.18 35.46
CA MET A 1 86.90 -4.61 36.47
C MET A 1 87.10 -5.38 37.76
N THR A 2 87.54 -4.72 38.82
CA THR A 2 87.73 -5.33 40.15
C THR A 2 86.37 -5.52 40.83
N GLN A 3 86.30 -6.35 41.87
CA GLN A 3 85.06 -6.55 42.64
C GLN A 3 84.54 -5.23 43.24
N GLU A 4 85.46 -4.38 43.69
CA GLU A 4 85.15 -3.06 44.26
C GLU A 4 84.51 -2.11 43.22
N GLU A 5 84.98 -2.15 41.96
CA GLU A 5 84.38 -1.40 40.85
C GLU A 5 82.97 -1.92 40.49
N LEU A 6 82.77 -3.25 40.55
CA LEU A 6 81.47 -3.90 40.35
C LEU A 6 80.46 -3.50 41.44
N ASP A 7 80.89 -3.55 42.69
CA ASP A 7 80.05 -3.20 43.84
C ASP A 7 79.68 -1.70 43.79
N ALA A 8 80.65 -0.83 43.47
CA ALA A 8 80.42 0.60 43.28
C ALA A 8 79.45 0.91 42.12
N LEU A 9 79.59 0.23 40.97
CA LEU A 9 78.68 0.37 39.83
C LEU A 9 77.27 -0.12 40.16
N SER A 10 77.16 -1.26 40.87
CA SER A 10 75.86 -1.80 41.30
C SER A 10 75.14 -0.87 42.27
N ALA A 11 75.86 -0.25 43.20
CA ALA A 11 75.33 0.74 44.13
C ALA A 11 74.87 2.01 43.41
N ALA A 12 75.65 2.50 42.44
CA ALA A 12 75.28 3.64 41.61
C ALA A 12 74.03 3.34 40.78
N MET A 13 73.96 2.17 40.14
CA MET A 13 72.78 1.73 39.37
C MET A 13 71.54 1.59 40.26
N ALA A 14 71.67 1.02 41.46
CA ALA A 14 70.56 0.92 42.41
C ALA A 14 70.02 2.31 42.81
N SER A 15 70.90 3.28 43.01
CA SER A 15 70.51 4.67 43.30
C SER A 15 69.73 5.30 42.16
N VAL A 16 70.20 5.14 40.91
CA VAL A 16 69.54 5.69 39.72
C VAL A 16 68.18 5.02 39.48
N VAL A 17 68.11 3.69 39.62
CA VAL A 17 66.85 2.95 39.49
C VAL A 17 65.85 3.42 40.54
N LYS A 18 66.29 3.59 41.80
CA LYS A 18 65.43 4.08 42.87
C LYS A 18 64.89 5.48 42.58
N GLU A 19 65.74 6.42 42.17
CA GLU A 19 65.30 7.78 41.82
C GLU A 19 64.29 7.80 40.66
N HIS A 20 64.52 6.96 39.64
CA HIS A 20 63.60 6.84 38.52
C HIS A 20 62.25 6.25 38.95
N VAL A 21 62.27 5.20 39.77
CA VAL A 21 61.06 4.58 40.32
C VAL A 21 60.30 5.56 41.22
N ASP A 22 61.00 6.28 42.11
CA ASP A 22 60.40 7.29 42.99
C ASP A 22 59.77 8.41 42.16
N THR A 23 60.45 8.87 41.11
CA THR A 23 59.93 9.89 40.20
C THR A 23 58.69 9.42 39.43
N ALA A 24 58.73 8.18 38.92
CA ALA A 24 57.62 7.60 38.15
C ALA A 24 56.40 7.27 39.02
N THR A 25 56.61 6.89 40.28
CA THR A 25 55.53 6.46 41.20
C THR A 25 54.96 7.59 42.05
N ARG A 26 55.72 8.67 42.29
CA ARG A 26 55.28 9.85 43.05
C ARG A 26 53.89 10.38 42.69
N PRO A 27 53.51 10.64 41.42
CA PRO A 27 52.18 11.15 41.11
C PRO A 27 51.05 10.15 41.43
N LEU A 28 51.34 8.84 41.34
CA LEU A 28 50.38 7.80 41.70
C LEU A 28 50.21 7.71 43.22
N LEU A 29 51.31 7.82 43.97
CA LEU A 29 51.28 7.86 45.43
C LEU A 29 50.54 9.09 45.95
N GLU A 30 50.78 10.26 45.36
CA GLU A 30 50.04 11.50 45.67
C GLU A 30 48.55 11.35 45.34
N ARG A 31 48.20 10.69 44.22
CA ARG A 31 46.81 10.43 43.86
C ARG A 31 46.15 9.43 44.80
N ILE A 32 46.85 8.38 45.22
CA ILE A 32 46.36 7.40 46.21
C ILE A 32 46.10 8.11 47.54
N ALA A 33 47.08 8.88 48.04
CA ALA A 33 46.92 9.67 49.26
C ALA A 33 45.71 10.62 49.16
N SER A 34 45.52 11.29 48.01
CA SER A 34 44.36 12.14 47.76
C SER A 34 43.03 11.38 47.72
N LEU A 35 43.01 10.13 47.25
CA LEU A 35 41.79 9.32 47.19
C LEU A 35 41.46 8.71 48.56
N GLU A 36 42.47 8.26 49.30
CA GLU A 36 42.31 7.72 50.65
C GLU A 36 41.92 8.78 51.68
N ALA A 37 42.32 10.04 51.45
CA ALA A 37 41.91 11.18 52.28
C ALA A 37 40.47 11.66 52.01
N ARG A 38 39.77 11.14 51.00
CA ARG A 38 38.37 11.52 50.75
C ARG A 38 37.49 10.86 51.78
N GLU A 39 36.67 11.65 52.46
CA GLU A 39 35.62 11.08 53.30
C GLU A 39 34.67 10.22 52.46
N PRO A 40 34.29 9.02 52.95
CA PRO A 40 33.29 8.21 52.29
C PRO A 40 31.99 9.01 52.24
N VAL A 41 31.59 9.41 51.03
CA VAL A 41 30.31 10.08 50.83
C VAL A 41 29.23 9.05 51.11
N SER A 42 28.43 9.26 52.17
CA SER A 42 27.22 8.48 52.36
C SER A 42 26.28 8.76 51.20
N GLY A 43 26.26 7.88 50.21
CA GLY A 43 25.32 7.97 49.10
C GLY A 43 23.90 7.84 49.64
N THR A 44 23.06 8.84 49.42
CA THR A 44 21.64 8.72 49.73
C THR A 44 20.99 7.79 48.71
N SER A 45 20.52 6.63 49.14
CA SER A 45 19.77 5.69 48.28
C SER A 45 18.27 5.87 48.46
N VAL A 46 17.50 5.32 47.53
CA VAL A 46 16.04 5.26 47.65
C VAL A 46 15.68 3.99 48.41
N THR A 47 14.89 4.12 49.46
CA THR A 47 14.40 3.00 50.27
C THR A 47 12.99 2.59 49.90
N SER A 48 12.17 3.54 49.44
CA SER A 48 10.80 3.27 48.99
C SER A 48 10.34 4.28 47.94
N ALA A 49 9.37 3.86 47.12
CA ALA A 49 8.65 4.71 46.19
C ALA A 49 7.16 4.40 46.28
N ILE A 50 6.35 5.43 46.48
CA ILE A 50 4.89 5.30 46.56
C ILE A 50 4.21 6.36 45.68
N ILE A 51 3.02 6.03 45.21
CA ILE A 51 2.10 7.02 44.64
C ILE A 51 1.15 7.42 45.77
N ASP A 52 1.09 8.71 46.10
CA ASP A 52 0.22 9.20 47.15
C ASP A 52 -1.24 9.35 46.68
N ARG A 53 -2.12 9.79 47.58
CA ARG A 53 -3.54 10.00 47.25
C ARG A 53 -3.79 11.19 46.31
N ALA A 54 -2.81 12.08 46.14
CA ALA A 54 -2.85 13.17 45.19
C ALA A 54 -2.34 12.76 43.79
N GLY A 55 -1.83 11.52 43.64
CA GLY A 55 -1.29 11.00 42.38
C GLY A 55 0.17 11.36 42.14
N ASN A 56 0.87 11.88 43.15
CA ASN A 56 2.28 12.25 43.06
C ASN A 56 3.19 11.05 43.36
N LEU A 57 4.34 10.99 42.67
CA LEU A 57 5.42 10.07 42.99
C LEU A 57 6.21 10.62 44.17
N VAL A 58 6.22 9.87 45.26
CA VAL A 58 6.91 10.24 46.48
C VAL A 58 7.97 9.18 46.80
N LEU A 59 9.23 9.60 46.90
CA LEU A 59 10.36 8.74 47.27
C LEU A 59 10.72 8.90 48.74
N THR A 60 11.01 7.80 49.41
CA THR A 60 11.67 7.78 50.72
C THR A 60 13.14 7.46 50.52
N MET A 61 14.00 8.23 51.16
CA MET A 61 15.45 8.14 51.05
C MET A 61 16.05 7.35 52.23
N SER A 62 17.30 6.92 52.11
CA SER A 62 18.01 6.16 53.16
C SER A 62 18.32 6.98 54.42
N ASP A 63 18.28 8.30 54.32
CA ASP A 63 18.40 9.23 55.46
C ASP A 63 17.04 9.51 56.14
N GLY A 64 15.96 8.84 55.70
CA GLY A 64 14.61 9.02 56.22
C GLY A 64 13.88 10.24 55.65
N SER A 65 14.52 11.03 54.79
CA SER A 65 13.85 12.14 54.10
C SER A 65 12.91 11.63 53.02
N THR A 66 11.96 12.48 52.64
CA THR A 66 10.97 12.20 51.60
C THR A 66 11.03 13.27 50.52
N LYS A 67 10.94 12.85 49.25
CA LYS A 67 10.95 13.75 48.10
C LYS A 67 9.73 13.51 47.20
N ASP A 68 8.89 14.54 47.07
CA ASP A 68 7.79 14.56 46.11
C ASP A 68 8.34 14.99 44.73
N LEU A 69 8.12 14.15 43.71
CA LEU A 69 8.56 14.35 42.34
C LEU A 69 7.42 14.80 41.41
N GLY A 70 6.23 15.02 41.96
CA GLY A 70 5.05 15.48 41.24
C GLY A 70 4.23 14.33 40.63
N PRO A 71 3.20 14.69 39.84
CA PRO A 71 2.18 13.75 39.38
C PRO A 71 2.75 12.69 38.43
N VAL A 72 2.33 11.44 38.65
CA VAL A 72 2.73 10.29 37.80
C VAL A 72 1.99 10.28 36.47
N VAL A 73 0.76 10.80 36.46
CA VAL A 73 -0.09 10.84 35.27
C VAL A 73 -0.19 12.29 34.79
N GLY A 74 0.21 12.50 33.54
CA GLY A 74 0.04 13.79 32.87
C GLY A 74 -1.43 14.13 32.66
N LYS A 75 -1.73 15.41 32.43
CA LYS A 75 -3.07 15.82 32.01
C LYS A 75 -3.40 15.18 30.66
N ASP A 76 -4.67 14.89 30.43
CA ASP A 76 -5.14 14.51 29.10
C ASP A 76 -4.76 15.60 28.09
N GLY A 77 -4.43 15.16 26.87
CA GLY A 77 -4.18 16.10 25.77
C GLY A 77 -5.46 16.88 25.43
N GLU A 78 -5.28 18.08 24.88
CA GLU A 78 -6.40 18.83 24.30
C GLU A 78 -7.07 18.00 23.20
N PRO A 79 -8.41 18.04 23.09
CA PRO A 79 -9.11 17.40 21.99
C PRO A 79 -8.53 17.81 20.64
N GLY A 80 -8.40 16.84 19.72
CA GLY A 80 -8.05 17.13 18.34
C GLY A 80 -9.07 18.07 17.69
N LYS A 81 -8.65 18.80 16.66
CA LYS A 81 -9.59 19.57 15.83
C LYS A 81 -10.54 18.62 15.10
N ASP A 82 -11.79 19.02 14.97
CA ASP A 82 -12.77 18.30 14.15
C ASP A 82 -12.28 18.20 12.70
N GLY A 83 -12.57 17.06 12.08
CA GLY A 83 -12.36 16.88 10.65
C GLY A 83 -13.30 17.76 9.82
N SER A 84 -12.92 18.06 8.58
CA SER A 84 -13.83 18.74 7.65
C SER A 84 -14.99 17.83 7.26
N ASP A 85 -16.16 18.42 7.03
CA ASP A 85 -17.33 17.71 6.52
C ASP A 85 -17.05 17.01 5.19
N GLY A 86 -17.69 15.86 4.99
CA GLY A 86 -17.64 15.12 3.73
C GLY A 86 -18.30 15.87 2.56
N LEU A 87 -17.92 15.47 1.35
CA LEU A 87 -18.62 15.88 0.13
C LEU A 87 -19.95 15.12 0.03
N ALA A 88 -21.01 15.85 -0.31
CA ALA A 88 -22.37 15.33 -0.38
C ALA A 88 -22.76 15.01 -1.84
N PHE A 89 -23.96 14.45 -2.04
CA PHE A 89 -24.43 14.10 -3.38
C PHE A 89 -24.69 15.34 -4.25
N GLU A 90 -24.97 16.49 -3.65
CA GLU A 90 -25.16 17.77 -4.35
C GLU A 90 -23.85 18.30 -4.96
N ASP A 91 -22.69 17.88 -4.45
CA ASP A 91 -21.38 18.23 -5.00
C ASP A 91 -20.99 17.31 -6.18
N MET A 92 -21.83 16.32 -6.52
CA MET A 92 -21.52 15.26 -7.48
C MET A 92 -21.92 15.63 -8.90
N THR A 93 -21.01 15.38 -9.84
CA THR A 93 -21.24 15.37 -11.28
C THR A 93 -20.84 14.01 -11.85
N GLU A 94 -21.54 13.58 -12.89
CA GLU A 94 -21.28 12.30 -13.56
C GLU A 94 -21.30 12.49 -15.08
N GLU A 95 -20.25 12.01 -15.75
CA GLU A 95 -20.04 12.13 -17.19
C GLU A 95 -19.59 10.77 -17.76
N LEU A 96 -20.06 10.42 -18.95
CA LEU A 96 -19.56 9.27 -19.71
C LEU A 96 -18.46 9.76 -20.66
N GLU A 97 -17.28 9.14 -20.62
CA GLU A 97 -16.22 9.45 -21.58
C GLU A 97 -16.57 9.00 -23.00
N ASP A 98 -15.87 9.58 -23.98
CA ASP A 98 -16.00 9.25 -25.41
C ASP A 98 -15.72 7.77 -25.74
N ASP A 99 -15.06 7.05 -24.84
CA ASP A 99 -14.82 5.62 -24.98
C ASP A 99 -16.10 4.77 -24.87
N GLY A 100 -17.18 5.35 -24.32
CA GLY A 100 -18.51 4.76 -24.15
C GLY A 100 -18.64 3.80 -22.97
N ARG A 101 -17.62 3.67 -22.10
CA ARG A 101 -17.61 2.70 -20.98
C ARG A 101 -16.92 3.20 -19.72
N THR A 102 -16.34 4.39 -19.73
CA THR A 102 -15.72 4.99 -18.54
C THR A 102 -16.62 6.09 -18.00
N ILE A 103 -17.12 5.88 -16.79
CA ILE A 103 -17.93 6.85 -16.05
C ILE A 103 -16.99 7.67 -15.16
N ILE A 104 -16.94 8.97 -15.39
CA ILE A 104 -16.25 9.93 -14.51
C ILE A 104 -17.26 10.44 -13.51
N ARG A 105 -17.03 10.15 -12.23
CA ARG A 105 -17.78 10.73 -11.12
C ARG A 105 -16.89 11.70 -10.35
N ARG A 106 -17.28 12.97 -10.31
CA ARG A 106 -16.52 14.03 -9.65
C ARG A 106 -17.33 14.68 -8.55
N TYR A 107 -16.74 14.82 -7.36
CA TYR A 107 -17.27 15.61 -6.27
C TYR A 107 -16.48 16.91 -6.15
N SER A 108 -17.14 18.07 -6.17
CA SER A 108 -16.48 19.38 -6.07
C SER A 108 -17.19 20.33 -5.13
N ARG A 109 -16.47 20.85 -4.11
CA ARG A 109 -16.95 21.89 -3.19
C ARG A 109 -15.82 22.86 -2.85
N GLY A 110 -15.91 24.11 -3.31
CA GLY A 110 -14.81 25.08 -3.15
C GLY A 110 -13.52 24.54 -3.78
N ASP A 111 -12.44 24.50 -3.00
CA ASP A 111 -11.14 23.96 -3.44
C ASP A 111 -11.04 22.44 -3.36
N GLN A 112 -12.03 21.75 -2.77
CA GLN A 112 -12.02 20.28 -2.68
C GLN A 112 -12.56 19.67 -3.97
N VAL A 113 -11.72 18.90 -4.67
CA VAL A 113 -12.13 18.09 -5.83
C VAL A 113 -11.71 16.64 -5.63
N LYS A 114 -12.63 15.70 -5.79
CA LYS A 114 -12.37 14.25 -5.81
C LYS A 114 -12.94 13.64 -7.08
N GLU A 115 -12.11 12.97 -7.86
CA GLU A 115 -12.52 12.31 -9.10
C GLU A 115 -12.37 10.79 -8.99
N PHE A 116 -13.38 10.07 -9.46
CA PHE A 116 -13.39 8.61 -9.56
C PHE A 116 -13.70 8.22 -11.00
N ARG A 117 -12.92 7.29 -11.55
CA ARG A 117 -13.11 6.77 -12.91
C ARG A 117 -13.51 5.31 -12.82
N HIS A 118 -14.75 5.01 -13.20
CA HIS A 118 -15.31 3.66 -13.16
C HIS A 118 -15.40 3.12 -14.57
N GLN A 119 -14.56 2.14 -14.89
CA GLN A 119 -14.64 1.45 -16.17
C GLN A 119 -15.63 0.28 -16.07
N VAL A 120 -16.75 0.36 -16.78
CA VAL A 120 -17.76 -0.71 -16.76
C VAL A 120 -17.44 -1.79 -17.79
N SER A 121 -17.61 -3.05 -17.39
CA SER A 121 -17.42 -4.21 -18.26
C SER A 121 -18.68 -4.47 -19.10
N VAL A 122 -18.89 -3.67 -20.14
CA VAL A 122 -20.04 -3.76 -21.06
C VAL A 122 -19.62 -4.15 -22.47
N VAL A 123 -20.56 -4.76 -23.23
CA VAL A 123 -20.36 -5.00 -24.66
C VAL A 123 -20.80 -3.77 -25.44
N LEU A 124 -19.88 -3.15 -26.16
CA LEU A 124 -20.18 -1.98 -27.02
C LEU A 124 -20.26 -2.39 -28.47
N ASP A 125 -21.39 -2.16 -29.14
CA ASP A 125 -21.50 -2.39 -30.58
C ASP A 125 -20.67 -1.35 -31.35
N ARG A 126 -19.62 -1.82 -32.03
CA ARG A 126 -18.72 -1.02 -32.87
C ARG A 126 -19.03 -1.14 -34.37
N GLY A 127 -20.10 -1.85 -34.73
CA GLY A 127 -20.56 -2.05 -36.10
C GLY A 127 -19.75 -3.10 -36.86
N VAL A 128 -19.63 -2.93 -38.18
CA VAL A 128 -18.85 -3.85 -39.03
C VAL A 128 -17.36 -3.68 -38.76
N TYR A 129 -16.63 -4.80 -38.66
CA TYR A 129 -15.17 -4.80 -38.52
C TYR A 129 -14.49 -3.99 -39.64
N LYS A 130 -13.47 -3.21 -39.27
CA LYS A 130 -12.64 -2.42 -40.18
C LYS A 130 -11.18 -2.75 -39.91
N ASP A 131 -10.46 -3.14 -40.96
CA ASP A 131 -9.02 -3.40 -40.88
C ASP A 131 -8.26 -2.14 -40.45
N GLY A 132 -7.25 -2.32 -39.61
CA GLY A 132 -6.47 -1.22 -39.03
C GLY A 132 -7.16 -0.38 -37.94
N ARG A 133 -8.46 -0.62 -37.64
CA ARG A 133 -9.10 -0.02 -36.46
C ARG A 133 -8.72 -0.78 -35.20
N GLU A 134 -8.43 -0.05 -34.14
CA GLU A 134 -8.21 -0.61 -32.82
C GLU A 134 -9.54 -0.84 -32.09
N TYR A 135 -9.65 -2.01 -31.46
CA TYR A 135 -10.79 -2.44 -30.66
C TYR A 135 -10.32 -2.76 -29.25
N GLU A 136 -11.10 -2.36 -28.26
CA GLU A 136 -10.84 -2.62 -26.84
C GLU A 136 -11.61 -3.85 -26.36
N ARG A 137 -11.20 -4.42 -25.22
CA ARG A 137 -11.93 -5.53 -24.60
C ARG A 137 -13.40 -5.18 -24.40
N GLY A 138 -14.29 -6.08 -24.82
CA GLY A 138 -15.74 -5.88 -24.78
C GLY A 138 -16.33 -5.25 -26.04
N ASP A 139 -15.51 -4.73 -26.96
CA ASP A 139 -16.04 -4.24 -28.23
C ASP A 139 -16.62 -5.38 -29.07
N GLY A 140 -17.85 -5.19 -29.51
CA GLY A 140 -18.60 -6.09 -30.37
C GLY A 140 -18.53 -5.65 -31.83
N VAL A 141 -18.26 -6.57 -32.76
CA VAL A 141 -18.23 -6.28 -34.19
C VAL A 141 -18.95 -7.34 -35.01
N THR A 142 -19.46 -6.94 -36.16
CA THR A 142 -19.96 -7.86 -37.19
C THR A 142 -18.88 -8.14 -38.23
N TRP A 143 -18.61 -9.42 -38.49
CA TRP A 143 -17.71 -9.87 -39.55
C TRP A 143 -18.09 -11.26 -40.06
N GLY A 144 -18.08 -11.45 -41.38
CA GLY A 144 -18.43 -12.74 -42.00
C GLY A 144 -19.85 -13.22 -41.69
N GLY A 145 -20.78 -12.28 -41.44
CA GLY A 145 -22.16 -12.57 -41.01
C GLY A 145 -22.28 -13.09 -39.58
N SER A 146 -21.22 -12.99 -38.78
CA SER A 146 -21.17 -13.39 -37.37
C SER A 146 -20.90 -12.17 -36.48
N PHE A 147 -21.32 -12.23 -35.21
CA PHE A 147 -21.02 -11.23 -34.20
C PHE A 147 -19.92 -11.73 -33.27
N TRP A 148 -18.92 -10.90 -33.03
CA TRP A 148 -17.71 -11.23 -32.29
C TRP A 148 -17.48 -10.21 -31.18
N ILE A 149 -16.92 -10.64 -30.05
CA ILE A 149 -16.57 -9.77 -28.92
C ILE A 149 -15.06 -9.85 -28.68
N ALA A 150 -14.38 -8.72 -28.71
CA ALA A 150 -12.96 -8.62 -28.38
C ALA A 150 -12.72 -9.02 -26.92
N GLN A 151 -11.80 -9.95 -26.69
CA GLN A 151 -11.41 -10.41 -25.34
C GLN A 151 -10.25 -9.59 -24.75
N GLN A 152 -9.52 -8.89 -25.61
CA GLN A 152 -8.43 -7.98 -25.27
C GLN A 152 -8.32 -6.88 -26.33
N LYS A 153 -7.47 -5.89 -26.08
CA LYS A 153 -7.15 -4.84 -27.05
C LYS A 153 -6.54 -5.47 -28.30
N THR A 154 -7.08 -5.17 -29.49
CA THR A 154 -6.64 -5.82 -30.74
C THR A 154 -6.99 -4.99 -31.98
N THR A 155 -6.19 -5.15 -33.03
CA THR A 155 -6.50 -4.75 -34.42
C THR A 155 -6.74 -5.97 -35.32
N GLU A 156 -6.53 -7.17 -34.78
CA GLU A 156 -6.62 -8.42 -35.52
C GLU A 156 -8.03 -8.65 -36.04
N LYS A 157 -8.12 -9.45 -37.10
CA LYS A 157 -9.38 -9.83 -37.70
C LYS A 157 -10.11 -10.85 -36.81
N PRO A 158 -11.45 -10.75 -36.68
CA PRO A 158 -12.26 -11.71 -35.93
C PRO A 158 -12.48 -13.01 -36.73
N ASP A 159 -11.49 -13.89 -36.74
CA ASP A 159 -11.52 -15.18 -37.44
C ASP A 159 -11.24 -16.40 -36.55
N GLY A 160 -11.21 -16.20 -35.23
CA GLY A 160 -11.12 -17.28 -34.23
C GLY A 160 -9.80 -17.36 -33.47
N GLY A 161 -8.92 -16.36 -33.59
CA GLY A 161 -7.78 -16.19 -32.69
C GLY A 161 -8.19 -15.80 -31.26
N ASP A 162 -7.23 -15.83 -30.33
CA ASP A 162 -7.45 -15.60 -28.89
C ASP A 162 -8.04 -14.23 -28.56
N CYS A 163 -7.80 -13.24 -29.43
CA CYS A 163 -8.32 -11.88 -29.28
C CYS A 163 -9.85 -11.79 -29.44
N TRP A 164 -10.50 -12.75 -30.09
CA TRP A 164 -11.91 -12.67 -30.46
C TRP A 164 -12.72 -13.88 -30.01
N ARG A 165 -13.81 -13.63 -29.31
CA ARG A 165 -14.81 -14.66 -28.99
C ARG A 165 -15.99 -14.56 -29.93
N LEU A 166 -16.33 -15.66 -30.60
CA LEU A 166 -17.57 -15.78 -31.38
C LEU A 166 -18.78 -15.69 -30.45
N ALA A 167 -19.57 -14.63 -30.57
CA ALA A 167 -20.77 -14.42 -29.76
C ALA A 167 -22.04 -14.93 -30.48
N VAL A 168 -22.13 -14.67 -31.79
CA VAL A 168 -23.23 -15.17 -32.63
C VAL A 168 -22.67 -15.70 -33.93
N LYS A 169 -22.97 -16.96 -34.26
CA LYS A 169 -22.55 -17.61 -35.51
C LYS A 169 -23.49 -17.21 -36.66
N ARG A 170 -22.92 -16.98 -37.85
CA ARG A 170 -23.69 -16.83 -39.09
C ARG A 170 -24.66 -18.02 -39.27
N GLY A 171 -25.89 -17.70 -39.64
CA GLY A 171 -26.90 -18.70 -40.02
C GLY A 171 -26.48 -19.51 -41.26
N LYS A 172 -27.04 -20.71 -41.40
CA LYS A 172 -26.92 -21.47 -42.66
C LYS A 172 -27.86 -20.88 -43.70
N ASP A 173 -27.43 -20.88 -44.94
CA ASP A 173 -28.30 -20.48 -46.05
C ASP A 173 -29.52 -21.43 -46.12
N GLY A 174 -30.70 -20.87 -46.38
CA GLY A 174 -31.93 -21.65 -46.53
C GLY A 174 -31.85 -22.58 -47.75
N LYS A 175 -32.53 -23.72 -47.68
CA LYS A 175 -32.67 -24.62 -48.85
C LYS A 175 -33.43 -23.88 -49.95
N SER A 176 -32.89 -23.87 -51.17
CA SER A 176 -33.63 -23.38 -52.33
C SER A 176 -34.86 -24.26 -52.55
N ALA A 177 -36.03 -23.65 -52.74
CA ALA A 177 -37.19 -24.39 -53.20
C ALA A 177 -36.91 -24.94 -54.61
N PRO A 178 -37.34 -26.17 -54.94
CA PRO A 178 -37.31 -26.61 -56.32
C PRO A 178 -38.13 -25.62 -57.16
N VAL A 179 -37.55 -25.11 -58.24
CA VAL A 179 -38.29 -24.37 -59.25
C VAL A 179 -39.19 -25.38 -59.94
N THR A 180 -40.39 -25.60 -59.42
CA THR A 180 -41.42 -26.31 -60.16
C THR A 180 -41.72 -25.50 -61.40
N ALA A 181 -41.66 -26.14 -62.57
CA ALA A 181 -42.09 -25.52 -63.82
C ALA A 181 -43.48 -24.88 -63.60
N PRO A 182 -43.78 -23.71 -64.20
CA PRO A 182 -45.08 -23.08 -64.06
C PRO A 182 -46.15 -24.11 -64.39
N VAL A 183 -47.06 -24.35 -63.44
CA VAL A 183 -48.22 -25.22 -63.64
C VAL A 183 -48.94 -24.68 -64.88
N ALA A 184 -49.13 -25.53 -65.89
CA ALA A 184 -49.81 -25.12 -67.11
C ALA A 184 -51.19 -24.55 -66.75
N ASN A 185 -51.49 -23.33 -67.20
CA ASN A 185 -52.77 -22.65 -66.97
C ASN A 185 -53.89 -23.37 -67.76
N GLY A 186 -54.34 -24.51 -67.26
CA GLY A 186 -55.52 -25.22 -67.74
C GLY A 186 -56.75 -24.89 -66.89
N PRO A 187 -57.97 -24.91 -67.46
CA PRO A 187 -59.19 -24.68 -66.70
C PRO A 187 -59.35 -25.74 -65.60
N ILE A 188 -59.49 -25.30 -64.36
CA ILE A 188 -59.72 -26.16 -63.20
C ILE A 188 -61.15 -26.71 -63.29
N ARG A 189 -61.29 -28.04 -63.39
CA ARG A 189 -62.62 -28.68 -63.35
C ARG A 189 -63.05 -28.85 -61.90
N VAL A 190 -63.97 -28.00 -61.45
CA VAL A 190 -64.66 -28.16 -60.16
C VAL A 190 -65.83 -29.10 -60.37
N GLY A 191 -65.76 -30.32 -59.81
CA GLY A 191 -66.89 -31.25 -59.79
C GLY A 191 -67.94 -30.76 -58.78
N ASN A 192 -69.21 -30.72 -59.20
CA ASN A 192 -70.32 -30.37 -58.32
C ASN A 192 -70.55 -31.54 -57.34
N PRO A 193 -70.62 -31.33 -56.01
CA PRO A 193 -70.89 -32.42 -55.08
C PRO A 193 -72.28 -33.00 -55.35
N ALA A 194 -72.36 -34.34 -55.36
CA ALA A 194 -73.61 -35.05 -55.57
C ALA A 194 -74.62 -34.67 -54.48
N LYS A 195 -75.87 -34.37 -54.88
CA LYS A 195 -76.99 -34.26 -53.95
C LYS A 195 -77.22 -35.62 -53.31
N GLU A 196 -77.07 -35.70 -51.99
CA GLU A 196 -77.58 -36.82 -51.20
C GLU A 196 -79.11 -36.89 -51.38
N ALA A 197 -79.61 -38.11 -51.57
CA ALA A 197 -81.03 -38.44 -51.73
C ALA A 197 -81.66 -38.79 -50.37
#